data_AF-A0A238WF53-F1
#
_entry.id   AF-A0A238WF53-F1
#
_cell.length_a   1.000
_cell.length_b   1.000
_cell.length_c   1.000
_cell.angle_alpha   90.00
_cell.angle_beta   90.00
_cell.angle_gamma   90.00
#
_symmetry.space_group_name_H-M   'P 1'
#
loop_
_entity.id
_entity.type
_entity.pdbx_description
1 polymer ?
#
loop_
_entity_poly.entity_id
_entity_poly.type
_entity_poly.pdbx_seq_one_letter_code
_entity_poly.pdbx_strand_id
1 'polypeptide(L)'
;MKTLFRLLLLLGIIFSANAQQRPVFQKLRYDDDLTYLKDSTRNLYEKIKYIPLGKNDNYYATFGGEARLQYTYTVNDKWGDDSDEGDGYLLSRYLLHADVHLGIFRTFVELQSSLANSKIDPSPVDENQLDFHQAFLDIDFIKNENERFTLRSGRQEMSYGSQRLIAVREGPNSRLAFDAVKLFYKKTNWQTDAFYTHPIANKIGTFNDDFNKNAQFWGSYTVIHKVPFIQNIDFYYLGLWKKRAVFDDAIGEENRQSIGTRIWKNKGNWKYDFEGLYQFGTLNQKTISAWTLSSFACYTFENIKFNPEIGLKTEIISGDKHSDDNHLQTFNPLYPRGAYFGLVALIGPSNLIDIHPSINFTLTEKLGLGFDYDIFWRQSLSDGLYAPNMQLLYSGKDTTERFIGSQLIANLDYTANAFLSFTLETGWFDAGAFLKEVGTGKDYFYAALTAQFKF
;
A
#
# COMPACT_ATOMS: atom_id res chain seq x y z
N MET A 1 -3.80 23.75 -12.82
CA MET A 1 -3.25 22.56 -13.52
C MET A 1 -2.14 22.85 -14.53
N LYS A 2 -2.38 23.62 -15.62
CA LYS A 2 -1.38 23.79 -16.71
C LYS A 2 -0.01 24.30 -16.24
N THR A 3 0.03 25.20 -15.26
CA THR A 3 1.30 25.77 -14.72
C THR A 3 2.08 24.75 -13.89
N LEU A 4 1.43 24.00 -13.00
CA LEU A 4 2.05 22.93 -12.20
C LEU A 4 2.51 21.76 -13.08
N PHE A 5 1.68 21.44 -14.08
CA PHE A 5 1.94 20.62 -15.27
C PHE A 5 3.34 20.86 -15.85
N ARG A 6 3.49 22.10 -16.32
CA ARG A 6 4.70 22.62 -16.95
C ARG A 6 5.88 22.70 -15.98
N LEU A 7 5.65 22.99 -14.70
CA LEU A 7 6.70 23.06 -13.69
C LEU A 7 7.36 21.70 -13.46
N LEU A 8 6.58 20.63 -13.35
CA LEU A 8 7.10 19.26 -13.22
C LEU A 8 7.86 18.81 -14.46
N LEU A 9 7.35 19.15 -15.65
CA LEU A 9 8.06 18.93 -16.92
C LEU A 9 9.39 19.71 -16.99
N LEU A 10 9.40 20.98 -16.56
CA LEU A 10 10.61 21.81 -16.48
C LEU A 10 11.63 21.24 -15.49
N LEU A 11 11.20 20.80 -14.31
CA LEU A 11 12.06 20.12 -13.33
C LEU A 11 12.66 18.83 -13.92
N GLY A 12 11.85 18.02 -14.61
CA GLY A 12 12.32 16.80 -15.27
C GLY A 12 13.39 17.06 -16.35
N ILE A 13 13.29 18.17 -17.08
CA ILE A 13 14.28 18.59 -18.09
C ILE A 13 15.57 19.07 -17.41
N ILE A 14 15.48 19.82 -16.31
CA ILE A 14 16.64 20.36 -15.58
C ILE A 14 17.49 19.23 -14.95
N PHE A 15 16.86 18.15 -14.49
CA PHE A 15 17.55 17.00 -13.87
C PHE A 15 18.07 15.93 -14.86
N SER A 16 18.01 16.18 -16.17
CA SER A 16 18.42 15.22 -17.21
C SER A 16 19.93 15.18 -17.51
N ALA A 17 20.80 15.50 -16.53
CA ALA A 17 22.25 15.54 -16.74
C ALA A 17 23.04 14.89 -15.60
N ASN A 18 23.53 13.67 -15.84
CA ASN A 18 24.95 13.24 -15.72
C ASN A 18 25.06 11.71 -15.62
N ALA A 19 26.15 11.19 -16.16
CA ALA A 19 26.54 9.78 -16.19
C ALA A 19 27.05 9.27 -14.82
N GLN A 20 26.28 9.52 -13.76
CA GLN A 20 26.57 9.09 -12.39
C GLN A 20 25.49 8.11 -11.91
N GLN A 21 25.80 7.36 -10.85
CA GLN A 21 24.91 6.35 -10.29
C GLN A 21 23.52 6.96 -10.02
N ARG A 22 22.48 6.44 -10.70
CA ARG A 22 21.12 6.99 -10.64
C ARG A 22 20.56 6.77 -9.23
N PRO A 23 19.87 7.75 -8.63
CA PRO A 23 19.22 7.55 -7.34
C PRO A 23 18.18 6.44 -7.43
N VAL A 24 18.11 5.61 -6.39
CA VAL A 24 17.11 4.54 -6.26
C VAL A 24 16.20 4.89 -5.09
N PHE A 25 14.94 5.21 -5.42
CA PHE A 25 13.93 5.64 -4.47
C PHE A 25 13.14 4.44 -3.91
N GLN A 26 13.50 3.97 -2.72
CA GLN A 26 12.87 2.87 -1.97
C GLN A 26 11.47 3.22 -1.50
N LYS A 27 10.53 2.26 -1.49
CA LYS A 27 9.12 2.50 -1.09
C LYS A 27 8.99 3.24 0.26
N LEU A 28 9.79 2.82 1.24
CA LEU A 28 9.95 3.52 2.51
C LEU A 28 11.08 4.52 2.33
N ARG A 29 10.77 5.81 2.40
CA ARG A 29 11.73 6.89 2.11
C ARG A 29 12.94 6.87 3.05
N TYR A 30 12.75 6.43 4.29
CA TYR A 30 13.84 6.22 5.24
C TYR A 30 14.75 5.01 4.90
N ASP A 31 14.50 4.27 3.82
CA ASP A 31 15.43 3.23 3.35
C ASP A 31 16.23 3.70 2.12
N ASP A 32 16.01 4.93 1.63
CA ASP A 32 16.81 5.53 0.55
C ASP A 32 18.29 5.58 0.96
N ASP A 33 19.17 4.93 0.18
CA ASP A 33 20.61 4.89 0.43
C ASP A 33 21.35 5.93 -0.43
N LEU A 34 21.84 6.97 0.24
CA LEU A 34 22.61 8.06 -0.35
C LEU A 34 24.09 8.04 0.07
N THR A 35 24.57 6.96 0.69
CA THR A 35 25.96 6.85 1.16
C THR A 35 26.97 6.84 0.02
N TYR A 36 26.57 6.48 -1.20
CA TYR A 36 27.41 6.59 -2.40
C TYR A 36 27.82 8.04 -2.73
N LEU A 37 27.08 9.04 -2.21
CA LEU A 37 27.46 10.44 -2.37
C LEU A 37 28.64 10.82 -1.48
N LYS A 38 28.98 10.02 -0.46
CA LYS A 38 30.03 10.32 0.50
C LYS A 38 31.37 10.68 -0.18
N ASP A 39 31.75 9.94 -1.22
CA ASP A 39 33.07 10.01 -1.85
C ASP A 39 33.06 10.57 -3.28
N SER A 40 31.99 11.27 -3.69
CA SER A 40 31.83 11.78 -5.07
C SER A 40 32.21 13.26 -5.24
N THR A 41 32.62 13.65 -6.47
CA THR A 41 32.64 15.06 -6.89
C THR A 41 31.21 15.54 -7.06
N ARG A 42 30.65 16.09 -5.99
CA ARG A 42 29.22 16.44 -5.93
C ARG A 42 28.88 17.72 -6.70
N ASN A 43 27.82 17.65 -7.50
CA ASN A 43 27.13 18.83 -8.01
C ASN A 43 26.30 19.52 -6.89
N LEU A 44 25.67 20.67 -7.18
CA LEU A 44 24.90 21.42 -6.18
C LEU A 44 23.75 20.60 -5.58
N TYR A 45 23.06 19.82 -6.41
CA TYR A 45 21.96 18.97 -5.96
C TYR A 45 22.44 17.88 -4.99
N GLU A 46 23.52 17.17 -5.36
CA GLU A 46 24.11 16.12 -4.53
C GLU A 46 24.65 16.63 -3.19
N LYS A 47 25.14 17.88 -3.16
CA LYS A 47 25.54 18.56 -1.91
C LYS A 47 24.36 18.84 -0.98
N ILE A 48 23.18 19.11 -1.53
CA ILE A 48 21.95 19.30 -0.73
C ILE A 48 21.42 17.94 -0.25
N LYS A 49 21.47 16.92 -1.12
CA LYS A 49 21.01 15.56 -0.81
C LYS A 49 21.85 14.87 0.28
N TYR A 50 23.12 15.19 0.41
CA TYR A 50 24.01 14.64 1.45
C TYR A 50 24.92 15.73 2.03
N ILE A 51 24.77 15.99 3.33
CA ILE A 51 25.54 16.96 4.10
C ILE A 51 26.34 16.22 5.19
N PRO A 52 27.68 16.17 5.11
CA PRO A 52 28.49 15.62 6.20
C PRO A 52 28.41 16.53 7.45
N LEU A 53 28.21 15.93 8.62
CA LEU A 53 28.09 16.63 9.90
C LEU A 53 29.39 16.50 10.71
N GLY A 54 30.47 17.10 10.20
CA GLY A 54 31.80 17.07 10.80
C GLY A 54 32.77 16.14 10.06
N LYS A 55 33.83 15.72 10.76
CA LYS A 55 34.89 14.86 10.20
C LYS A 55 34.62 13.36 10.35
N ASN A 56 33.63 12.99 11.17
CA ASN A 56 33.27 11.59 11.32
C ASN A 56 32.33 11.21 10.18
N ASP A 57 32.79 10.25 9.38
CA ASP A 57 32.08 9.73 8.23
C ASP A 57 30.71 9.11 8.53
N ASN A 58 30.47 8.73 9.78
CA ASN A 58 29.18 8.21 10.25
C ASN A 58 28.19 9.31 10.62
N TYR A 59 28.59 10.59 10.53
CA TYR A 59 27.77 11.74 10.89
C TYR A 59 27.38 12.49 9.61
N TYR A 60 26.11 12.43 9.24
CA TYR A 60 25.61 13.06 8.03
C TYR A 60 24.11 13.31 8.12
N ALA A 61 23.64 14.24 7.30
CA ALA A 61 22.23 14.49 7.05
C ALA A 61 21.92 14.27 5.57
N THR A 62 20.77 13.70 5.28
CA THR A 62 20.21 13.65 3.93
C THR A 62 18.84 14.29 3.88
N PHE A 63 18.47 14.81 2.72
CA PHE A 63 17.19 15.45 2.49
C PHE A 63 16.57 14.84 1.25
N GLY A 64 15.26 14.73 1.18
CA GLY A 64 14.58 14.25 -0.02
C GLY A 64 13.09 14.51 0.03
N GLY A 65 12.42 14.10 -1.03
CA GLY A 65 11.00 14.32 -1.11
C GLY A 65 10.33 13.69 -2.31
N GLU A 66 9.01 13.89 -2.35
CA GLU A 66 8.13 13.45 -3.41
C GLU A 66 7.10 14.54 -3.70
N ALA A 67 6.78 14.73 -4.97
CA ALA A 67 5.57 15.40 -5.42
C ALA A 67 4.82 14.46 -6.36
N ARG A 68 3.58 14.12 -6.00
CA ARG A 68 2.69 13.30 -6.82
C ARG A 68 1.44 14.09 -7.15
N LEU A 69 1.09 14.14 -8.43
CA LEU A 69 -0.20 14.65 -8.90
C LEU A 69 -0.96 13.49 -9.54
N GLN A 70 -2.22 13.33 -9.19
CA GLN A 70 -3.08 12.29 -9.74
C GLN A 70 -4.44 12.88 -10.07
N TYR A 71 -4.71 13.03 -11.35
CA TYR A 71 -6.04 13.40 -11.83
C TYR A 71 -6.84 12.13 -12.04
N THR A 72 -8.05 12.07 -11.49
CA THR A 72 -8.96 10.93 -11.61
C THR A 72 -10.29 11.41 -12.17
N TYR A 73 -10.81 10.66 -13.13
CA TYR A 73 -12.13 10.84 -13.70
C TYR A 73 -12.90 9.53 -13.55
N THR A 74 -14.15 9.61 -13.12
CA THR A 74 -15.02 8.47 -12.81
C THR A 74 -16.38 8.64 -13.48
N VAL A 75 -17.06 7.53 -13.73
CA VAL A 75 -18.44 7.49 -14.26
C VAL A 75 -19.19 6.39 -13.54
N ASN A 76 -20.43 6.70 -13.16
CA ASN A 76 -21.31 5.90 -12.31
C ASN A 76 -20.71 5.58 -10.95
N ASP A 77 -20.29 6.60 -10.20
CA ASP A 77 -19.74 6.42 -8.85
C ASP A 77 -20.64 5.52 -7.98
N LYS A 78 -20.00 4.61 -7.24
CA LYS A 78 -20.69 3.56 -6.47
C LYS A 78 -21.70 2.78 -7.33
N TRP A 79 -21.27 2.36 -8.53
CA TRP A 79 -22.10 1.66 -9.52
C TRP A 79 -23.42 2.38 -9.85
N GLY A 80 -23.41 3.71 -9.78
CA GLY A 80 -24.52 4.60 -10.12
C GLY A 80 -25.45 4.95 -8.97
N ASP A 81 -25.16 4.52 -7.74
CA ASP A 81 -25.94 4.88 -6.56
C ASP A 81 -25.62 6.30 -6.06
N ASP A 82 -24.41 6.77 -6.32
CA ASP A 82 -23.99 8.14 -6.04
C ASP A 82 -23.95 8.96 -7.34
N SER A 83 -24.05 10.28 -7.22
CA SER A 83 -23.94 11.18 -8.38
C SER A 83 -22.48 11.33 -8.79
N ASP A 84 -22.21 11.21 -10.10
CA ASP A 84 -20.86 11.38 -10.64
C ASP A 84 -20.25 12.74 -10.30
N GLU A 85 -18.96 12.72 -9.94
CA GLU A 85 -18.16 13.90 -9.67
C GLU A 85 -17.75 14.63 -10.97
N GLY A 86 -18.69 15.35 -11.61
CA GLY A 86 -18.44 16.36 -12.65
C GLY A 86 -17.29 16.05 -13.65
N ASP A 87 -16.35 17.00 -13.81
CA ASP A 87 -15.18 16.84 -14.68
C ASP A 87 -13.99 16.11 -14.00
N GLY A 88 -14.24 15.30 -12.95
CA GLY A 88 -13.21 14.62 -12.15
C GLY A 88 -12.49 15.51 -11.12
N TYR A 89 -11.54 14.90 -10.39
CA TYR A 89 -10.82 15.52 -9.28
C TYR A 89 -9.30 15.34 -9.36
N LEU A 90 -8.55 16.21 -8.68
CA LEU A 90 -7.08 16.18 -8.63
C LEU A 90 -6.60 15.95 -7.20
N LEU A 91 -5.89 14.86 -7.00
CA LEU A 91 -5.15 14.58 -5.77
C LEU A 91 -3.71 15.06 -5.92
N SER A 92 -3.21 15.80 -4.94
CA SER A 92 -1.80 16.19 -4.85
C SER A 92 -1.21 15.67 -3.55
N ARG A 93 -0.05 15.02 -3.60
CA ARG A 93 0.72 14.59 -2.43
C ARG A 93 2.12 15.18 -2.48
N TYR A 94 2.57 15.78 -1.39
CA TYR A 94 3.92 16.27 -1.19
C TYR A 94 4.52 15.61 0.05
N LEU A 95 5.71 15.02 -0.10
CA LEU A 95 6.53 14.52 0.99
C LEU A 95 7.84 15.30 1.02
N LEU A 96 8.24 15.75 2.19
CA LEU A 96 9.54 16.40 2.40
C LEU A 96 10.16 15.84 3.68
N HIS A 97 11.35 15.27 3.57
CA HIS A 97 12.01 14.65 4.72
C HIS A 97 13.47 15.06 4.88
N ALA A 98 13.93 14.87 6.12
CA ALA A 98 15.32 14.91 6.52
C ALA A 98 15.66 13.65 7.33
N ASP A 99 16.84 13.10 7.09
CA ASP A 99 17.37 11.92 7.77
C ASP A 99 18.76 12.24 8.31
N VAL A 100 18.94 12.15 9.63
CA VAL A 100 20.16 12.55 10.31
C VAL A 100 20.75 11.35 11.03
N HIS A 101 21.99 11.01 10.70
CA HIS A 101 22.77 9.93 11.28
C HIS A 101 23.87 10.51 12.16
N LEU A 102 23.98 10.02 13.39
CA LEU A 102 24.96 10.42 14.40
C LEU A 102 25.54 9.16 15.07
N GLY A 103 26.24 8.35 14.28
CA GLY A 103 26.87 7.11 14.76
C GLY A 103 25.84 5.99 14.98
N ILE A 104 25.54 5.69 16.24
CA ILE A 104 24.53 4.69 16.62
C ILE A 104 23.11 5.25 16.68
N PHE A 105 22.99 6.58 16.69
CA PHE A 105 21.70 7.27 16.68
C PHE A 105 21.35 7.69 15.26
N ARG A 106 20.07 7.57 14.91
CA ARG A 106 19.53 8.15 13.68
C ARG A 106 18.15 8.74 13.95
N THR A 107 17.83 9.88 13.36
CA THR A 107 16.47 10.42 13.39
C THR A 107 15.98 10.75 11.99
N PHE A 108 14.70 10.53 11.74
CA PHE A 108 14.06 10.82 10.48
C PHE A 108 12.77 11.59 10.74
N VAL A 109 12.56 12.66 9.97
CA VAL A 109 11.37 13.50 10.03
C VAL A 109 10.85 13.71 8.61
N GLU A 110 9.56 13.50 8.40
CA GLU A 110 8.87 13.71 7.12
C GLU A 110 7.57 14.47 7.34
N LEU A 111 7.41 15.56 6.58
CA LEU A 111 6.16 16.28 6.42
C LEU A 111 5.40 15.70 5.24
N GLN A 112 4.09 15.52 5.40
CA GLN A 112 3.18 15.17 4.31
C GLN A 112 2.12 16.25 4.14
N SER A 113 1.84 16.60 2.90
CA SER A 113 0.66 17.36 2.49
C SER A 113 -0.09 16.57 1.43
N SER A 114 -1.36 16.27 1.68
CA SER A 114 -2.27 15.55 0.78
C SER A 114 -3.50 16.41 0.54
N LEU A 115 -3.67 16.92 -0.67
CA LEU A 115 -4.76 17.84 -1.03
C LEU A 115 -5.71 17.18 -2.03
N ALA A 116 -7.02 17.38 -1.85
CA ALA A 116 -8.04 16.90 -2.76
C ALA A 116 -8.76 18.09 -3.42
N ASN A 117 -8.35 18.44 -4.64
CA ASN A 117 -8.94 19.54 -5.39
C ASN A 117 -10.14 19.07 -6.20
N SER A 118 -11.26 19.78 -6.07
CA SER A 118 -12.54 19.51 -6.77
C SER A 118 -13.23 18.20 -6.42
N LYS A 119 -12.70 17.42 -5.47
CA LYS A 119 -13.39 16.27 -4.90
C LYS A 119 -14.47 16.73 -3.94
N ILE A 120 -15.68 16.20 -4.06
CA ILE A 120 -16.79 16.50 -3.15
C ILE A 120 -16.59 15.66 -1.89
N ASP A 121 -16.77 16.27 -0.71
CA ASP A 121 -16.68 15.60 0.60
C ASP A 121 -15.45 14.68 0.75
N PRO A 122 -14.21 15.20 0.55
CA PRO A 122 -13.02 14.37 0.63
C PRO A 122 -12.89 13.71 2.00
N SER A 123 -12.48 12.45 2.02
CA SER A 123 -12.20 11.74 3.26
C SER A 123 -10.76 12.03 3.75
N PRO A 124 -10.39 11.67 4.99
CA PRO A 124 -9.02 11.85 5.47
C PRO A 124 -7.94 11.05 4.72
N VAL A 125 -8.31 10.08 3.87
CA VAL A 125 -7.36 9.40 2.97
C VAL A 125 -7.16 10.15 1.64
N ASP A 126 -8.08 11.06 1.30
CA ASP A 126 -8.00 11.95 0.15
C ASP A 126 -7.32 13.28 0.53
N GLU A 127 -7.71 13.87 1.66
CA GLU A 127 -7.21 15.17 2.15
C GLU A 127 -6.69 15.11 3.59
N ASN A 128 -5.45 15.57 3.77
CA ASN A 128 -4.80 15.91 5.02
C ASN A 128 -3.77 17.01 4.69
N GLN A 129 -4.05 18.25 5.09
CA GLN A 129 -3.47 19.43 4.44
C GLN A 129 -1.97 19.57 4.73
N LEU A 130 -1.54 19.34 5.97
CA LEU A 130 -0.13 19.31 6.34
C LEU A 130 0.05 18.67 7.72
N ASP A 131 0.86 17.63 7.82
CA ASP A 131 1.12 16.99 9.11
C ASP A 131 2.54 16.40 9.22
N PHE A 132 2.97 16.14 10.46
CA PHE A 132 4.17 15.33 10.72
C PHE A 132 3.82 13.87 10.48
N HIS A 133 4.11 13.40 9.26
CA HIS A 133 3.79 12.05 8.82
C HIS A 133 4.71 11.01 9.44
N GLN A 134 6.01 11.31 9.52
CA GLN A 134 6.98 10.47 10.21
C GLN A 134 7.89 11.34 11.09
N ALA A 135 8.21 10.83 12.28
CA ALA A 135 9.13 11.42 13.23
C ALA A 135 9.59 10.32 14.20
N PHE A 136 10.79 9.80 14.00
CA PHE A 136 11.30 8.70 14.84
C PHE A 136 12.79 8.83 15.17
N LEU A 137 13.18 8.08 16.22
CA LEU A 137 14.55 7.86 16.65
C LEU A 137 14.89 6.37 16.53
N ASP A 138 16.00 6.08 15.87
CA ASP A 138 16.66 4.78 15.81
C ASP A 138 17.87 4.77 16.75
N ILE A 139 18.03 3.66 17.48
CA ILE A 139 19.22 3.33 18.27
C ILE A 139 19.72 1.97 17.79
N ASP A 140 20.87 1.95 17.13
CA ASP A 140 21.54 0.73 16.71
C ASP A 140 22.34 0.16 17.89
N PHE A 141 21.87 -0.92 18.51
CA PHE A 141 22.60 -1.67 19.55
C PHE A 141 23.69 -2.55 18.96
N ILE A 142 23.45 -3.08 17.76
CA ILE A 142 24.41 -3.85 16.97
C ILE A 142 24.35 -3.32 15.54
N LYS A 143 25.50 -2.98 14.97
CA LYS A 143 25.64 -2.53 13.58
C LYS A 143 26.97 -3.01 13.02
N ASN A 144 26.94 -4.16 12.36
CA ASN A 144 28.08 -4.68 11.60
C ASN A 144 27.59 -5.26 10.26
N GLU A 145 28.51 -5.73 9.42
CA GLU A 145 28.19 -6.16 8.05
C GLU A 145 27.16 -7.30 7.97
N ASN A 146 27.11 -8.17 8.98
CA ASN A 146 26.30 -9.40 8.95
C ASN A 146 25.13 -9.39 9.92
N GLU A 147 25.11 -8.47 10.88
CA GLU A 147 24.15 -8.43 11.97
C GLU A 147 23.79 -6.99 12.33
N ARG A 148 22.49 -6.73 12.46
CA ARG A 148 21.95 -5.44 12.89
C ARG A 148 20.85 -5.67 13.91
N PHE A 149 20.92 -4.95 15.01
CA PHE A 149 19.87 -4.89 16.02
C PHE A 149 19.56 -3.43 16.35
N THR A 150 18.34 -3.00 16.04
CA THR A 150 17.92 -1.60 16.14
C THR A 150 16.62 -1.50 16.92
N LEU A 151 16.51 -0.48 17.76
CA LEU A 151 15.25 -0.01 18.34
C LEU A 151 14.83 1.27 17.63
N ARG A 152 13.61 1.31 17.09
CA ARG A 152 12.94 2.53 16.61
C ARG A 152 11.80 2.90 17.53
N SER A 153 11.72 4.17 17.89
CA SER A 153 10.57 4.73 18.59
C SER A 153 10.11 6.03 17.93
N GLY A 154 8.80 6.18 17.77
CA GLY A 154 8.17 7.35 17.18
C GLY A 154 7.21 7.01 16.06
N ARG A 155 6.70 8.05 15.40
CA ARG A 155 5.77 7.92 14.29
C ARG A 155 6.51 7.47 13.04
N GLN A 156 6.06 6.38 12.44
CA GLN A 156 6.76 5.73 11.34
C GLN A 156 5.79 4.99 10.42
N GLU A 157 6.19 4.80 9.18
CA GLU A 157 5.51 3.87 8.28
C GLU A 157 5.88 2.41 8.58
N MET A 158 4.97 1.50 8.19
CA MET A 158 5.23 0.07 8.20
C MET A 158 4.77 -0.56 6.89
N SER A 159 5.57 -1.48 6.36
CA SER A 159 5.28 -2.23 5.15
C SER A 159 5.83 -3.64 5.27
N TYR A 160 4.96 -4.64 5.15
CA TYR A 160 5.36 -6.05 5.22
C TYR A 160 4.75 -6.87 4.09
N GLY A 161 5.44 -7.97 3.76
CA GLY A 161 5.00 -8.95 2.77
C GLY A 161 4.63 -8.33 1.42
N SER A 162 3.51 -8.78 0.88
CA SER A 162 2.87 -8.30 -0.35
C SER A 162 2.03 -7.03 -0.16
N GLN A 163 2.07 -6.42 1.04
CA GLN A 163 1.25 -5.26 1.47
C GLN A 163 -0.27 -5.55 1.48
N ARG A 164 -0.67 -6.82 1.59
CA ARG A 164 -2.07 -7.24 1.76
C ARG A 164 -2.61 -6.94 3.16
N LEU A 165 -1.75 -6.95 4.18
CA LEU A 165 -2.14 -6.80 5.60
C LEU A 165 -1.62 -5.52 6.25
N ILE A 166 -0.41 -5.10 5.89
CA ILE A 166 0.27 -3.94 6.45
C ILE A 166 0.97 -3.19 5.33
N ALA A 167 0.46 -2.01 5.02
CA ALA A 167 0.94 -1.19 3.94
C ALA A 167 1.00 0.29 4.34
N VAL A 168 1.84 1.02 3.62
CA VAL A 168 1.92 2.49 3.69
C VAL A 168 0.76 3.20 2.98
N ARG A 169 -0.07 2.45 2.25
CA ARG A 169 -1.13 2.97 1.36
C ARG A 169 -0.60 3.88 0.24
N GLU A 170 0.22 3.32 -0.65
CA GLU A 170 0.70 4.07 -1.81
C GLU A 170 -0.42 4.53 -2.74
N GLY A 171 -1.49 3.75 -2.93
CA GLY A 171 -2.60 4.12 -3.82
C GLY A 171 -3.31 5.41 -3.37
N PRO A 172 -3.91 5.42 -2.16
CA PRO A 172 -4.52 6.61 -1.58
C PRO A 172 -3.61 7.85 -1.55
N ASN A 173 -4.22 9.04 -1.40
CA ASN A 173 -3.48 10.29 -1.40
C ASN A 173 -2.73 10.55 -0.10
N SER A 174 -3.31 10.15 1.03
CA SER A 174 -2.66 10.20 2.33
C SER A 174 -2.12 8.82 2.70
N ARG A 175 -0.83 8.74 3.01
CA ARG A 175 -0.18 7.50 3.45
C ARG A 175 -0.54 7.20 4.90
N LEU A 176 -0.35 5.95 5.32
CA LEU A 176 -0.63 5.50 6.69
C LEU A 176 0.67 5.39 7.49
N ALA A 177 0.71 6.11 8.61
CA ALA A 177 1.74 5.98 9.64
C ALA A 177 1.19 5.34 10.92
N PHE A 178 2.11 4.98 11.80
CA PHE A 178 1.86 4.37 13.09
C PHE A 178 2.74 5.03 14.15
N ASP A 179 2.16 5.43 15.28
CA ASP A 179 2.93 5.74 16.49
C ASP A 179 3.40 4.42 17.09
N ALA A 180 4.71 4.17 17.11
CA ALA A 180 5.22 2.82 17.32
C ALA A 180 6.50 2.75 18.15
N VAL A 181 6.66 1.63 18.83
CA VAL A 181 7.95 1.10 19.28
C VAL A 181 8.20 -0.19 18.53
N LYS A 182 9.37 -0.30 17.89
CA LYS A 182 9.71 -1.41 17.01
C LYS A 182 11.17 -1.85 17.22
N LEU A 183 11.37 -3.15 17.31
CA LEU A 183 12.68 -3.80 17.30
C LEU A 183 12.90 -4.47 15.95
N PHE A 184 14.09 -4.30 15.39
CA PHE A 184 14.52 -4.91 14.13
C PHE A 184 15.75 -5.75 14.42
N TYR A 185 15.68 -7.02 14.08
CA TYR A 185 16.84 -7.91 14.12
C TYR A 185 17.07 -8.49 12.73
N LYS A 186 18.25 -8.26 12.17
CA LYS A 186 18.64 -8.77 10.85
C LYS A 186 19.97 -9.48 10.95
N LYS A 187 20.05 -10.70 10.41
CA LYS A 187 21.26 -11.51 10.34
C LYS A 187 21.33 -12.35 9.08
N THR A 188 22.28 -12.06 8.19
CA THR A 188 22.55 -12.80 6.93
C THR A 188 21.31 -13.08 6.05
N ASN A 189 20.54 -14.13 6.34
CA ASN A 189 19.33 -14.55 5.61
C ASN A 189 18.06 -14.49 6.48
N TRP A 190 18.15 -13.95 7.69
CA TRP A 190 17.08 -13.87 8.66
C TRP A 190 16.77 -12.41 8.97
N GLN A 191 15.50 -12.05 9.03
CA GLN A 191 15.04 -10.77 9.55
C GLN A 191 13.81 -11.01 10.43
N THR A 192 13.80 -10.45 11.64
CA THR A 192 12.61 -10.43 12.50
C THR A 192 12.38 -9.03 13.00
N ASP A 193 11.16 -8.57 12.83
CA ASP A 193 10.66 -7.33 13.37
C ASP A 193 9.62 -7.64 14.45
N ALA A 194 9.67 -6.94 15.57
CA ALA A 194 8.64 -7.00 16.62
C ALA A 194 8.17 -5.58 16.95
N PHE A 195 6.87 -5.37 17.06
CA PHE A 195 6.32 -4.03 17.19
C PHE A 195 5.06 -3.97 18.06
N TYR A 196 4.86 -2.81 18.68
CA TYR A 196 3.62 -2.39 19.30
C TYR A 196 3.30 -0.97 18.86
N THR A 197 2.09 -0.75 18.37
CA THR A 197 1.75 0.45 17.62
C THR A 197 0.33 0.94 17.86
N HIS A 198 0.13 2.22 17.61
CA HIS A 198 -1.15 2.88 17.45
C HIS A 198 -1.22 3.44 16.03
N PRO A 199 -2.09 2.91 15.15
CA PRO A 199 -2.24 3.43 13.80
C PRO A 199 -2.82 4.83 13.84
N ILE A 200 -2.25 5.75 13.06
CA ILE A 200 -2.76 7.11 12.97
C ILE A 200 -4.14 7.12 12.34
N ALA A 201 -5.05 7.85 12.98
CA ALA A 201 -6.36 8.17 12.42
C ALA A 201 -6.27 9.56 11.80
N ASN A 202 -5.87 9.62 10.52
CA ASN A 202 -5.71 10.87 9.78
C ASN A 202 -6.99 11.71 9.89
N LYS A 203 -6.83 13.02 9.99
CA LYS A 203 -7.92 13.98 9.96
C LYS A 203 -7.70 15.00 8.86
N ILE A 204 -8.78 15.58 8.38
CA ILE A 204 -8.71 16.76 7.51
C ILE A 204 -8.28 17.94 8.38
N GLY A 205 -7.29 18.70 7.91
CA GLY A 205 -6.74 19.85 8.63
C GLY A 205 -5.22 19.88 8.58
N THR A 206 -4.63 20.63 9.51
CA THR A 206 -3.20 20.86 9.61
C THR A 206 -2.73 20.58 11.03
N PHE A 207 -1.69 19.75 11.20
CA PHE A 207 -1.09 19.38 12.47
C PHE A 207 -2.10 18.92 13.53
N ASN A 208 -3.05 18.09 13.13
CA ASN A 208 -4.16 17.63 13.99
C ASN A 208 -4.29 16.09 14.08
N ASP A 209 -3.33 15.37 13.51
CA ASP A 209 -3.19 13.92 13.62
C ASP A 209 -2.65 13.52 15.00
N ASP A 210 -3.57 13.43 15.96
CA ASP A 210 -3.27 13.03 17.33
C ASP A 210 -3.04 11.52 17.49
N PHE A 211 -2.42 11.16 18.61
CA PHE A 211 -2.28 9.76 19.05
C PHE A 211 -3.63 9.05 19.15
N ASN A 212 -3.78 7.94 18.45
CA ASN A 212 -5.03 7.20 18.37
C ASN A 212 -5.18 6.17 19.50
N LYS A 213 -5.95 6.51 20.54
CA LYS A 213 -6.24 5.58 21.67
C LYS A 213 -7.28 4.51 21.34
N ASN A 214 -7.95 4.59 20.19
CA ASN A 214 -9.08 3.72 19.84
C ASN A 214 -8.67 2.53 18.97
N ALA A 215 -7.39 2.43 18.59
CA ALA A 215 -6.85 1.29 17.88
C ALA A 215 -5.44 0.97 18.38
N GLN A 216 -5.16 -0.31 18.56
CA GLN A 216 -3.85 -0.84 18.90
C GLN A 216 -3.51 -1.95 17.91
N PHE A 217 -2.25 -2.04 17.52
CA PHE A 217 -1.78 -3.06 16.60
C PHE A 217 -0.37 -3.50 16.98
N TRP A 218 -0.17 -4.81 17.13
CA TRP A 218 1.09 -5.38 17.60
C TRP A 218 1.40 -6.67 16.87
N GLY A 219 2.65 -7.10 16.93
CA GLY A 219 3.00 -8.36 16.31
C GLY A 219 4.49 -8.60 16.14
N SER A 220 4.76 -9.71 15.48
CA SER A 220 6.10 -10.09 15.04
C SER A 220 6.04 -10.58 13.60
N TYR A 221 7.02 -10.18 12.80
CA TYR A 221 7.12 -10.57 11.40
C TYR A 221 8.53 -11.07 11.12
N THR A 222 8.66 -12.32 10.70
CA THR A 222 9.95 -12.97 10.41
C THR A 222 10.02 -13.33 8.95
N VAL A 223 11.15 -13.02 8.30
CA VAL A 223 11.49 -13.39 6.94
C VAL A 223 12.75 -14.23 6.95
N ILE A 224 12.71 -15.37 6.27
CA ILE A 224 13.85 -16.26 6.06
C ILE A 224 14.09 -16.39 4.56
N HIS A 225 15.27 -15.98 4.13
CA HIS A 225 15.74 -16.05 2.75
C HIS A 225 16.57 -17.30 2.49
N LYS A 226 16.75 -17.64 1.21
CA LYS A 226 17.55 -18.77 0.72
C LYS A 226 17.11 -20.13 1.29
N VAL A 227 15.81 -20.31 1.51
CA VAL A 227 15.26 -21.61 1.89
C VAL A 227 15.31 -22.55 0.67
N PRO A 228 15.86 -23.77 0.77
CA PRO A 228 15.91 -24.72 -0.33
C PRO A 228 14.52 -24.93 -0.97
N PHE A 229 14.48 -25.03 -2.30
CA PHE A 229 13.28 -25.21 -3.15
C PHE A 229 12.27 -24.04 -3.19
N ILE A 230 12.02 -23.35 -2.07
CA ILE A 230 10.98 -22.30 -1.98
C ILE A 230 11.50 -20.86 -1.93
N GLN A 231 12.83 -20.67 -1.88
CA GLN A 231 13.54 -19.39 -1.86
C GLN A 231 13.32 -18.54 -0.60
N ASN A 232 12.10 -18.09 -0.32
CA ASN A 232 11.80 -17.23 0.82
C ASN A 232 10.52 -17.66 1.51
N ILE A 233 10.51 -17.51 2.83
CA ILE A 233 9.33 -17.75 3.67
C ILE A 233 9.19 -16.65 4.71
N ASP A 234 7.95 -16.22 4.92
CA ASP A 234 7.58 -15.28 5.98
C ASP A 234 6.68 -16.01 6.99
N PHE A 235 6.88 -15.76 8.27
CA PHE A 235 6.01 -16.19 9.37
C PHE A 235 5.64 -14.99 10.23
N TYR A 236 4.37 -14.87 10.60
CA TYR A 236 3.93 -13.72 11.38
C TYR A 236 2.79 -14.04 12.34
N TYR A 237 2.76 -13.23 13.39
CA TYR A 237 1.65 -13.09 14.32
C TYR A 237 1.31 -11.60 14.42
N LEU A 238 0.03 -11.25 14.27
CA LEU A 238 -0.48 -9.89 14.26
C LEU A 238 -1.73 -9.79 15.14
N GLY A 239 -1.67 -8.98 16.19
CA GLY A 239 -2.80 -8.65 17.04
C GLY A 239 -3.35 -7.26 16.72
N LEU A 240 -4.67 -7.14 16.74
CA LEU A 240 -5.44 -5.92 16.50
C LEU A 240 -6.45 -5.77 17.62
N TRP A 241 -6.51 -4.57 18.19
CA TRP A 241 -7.63 -4.15 19.02
C TRP A 241 -8.23 -2.86 18.46
N LYS A 242 -9.55 -2.80 18.34
CA LYS A 242 -10.30 -1.59 17.98
C LYS A 242 -11.46 -1.40 18.94
N LYS A 243 -11.61 -0.18 19.46
CA LYS A 243 -12.75 0.18 20.33
C LYS A 243 -14.10 -0.03 19.64
N ARG A 244 -14.15 0.14 18.32
CA ARG A 244 -15.34 -0.08 17.50
C ARG A 244 -14.94 -0.55 16.11
N ALA A 245 -15.50 -1.68 15.69
CA ALA A 245 -15.51 -2.20 14.33
C ALA A 245 -16.96 -2.43 13.89
N VAL A 246 -17.20 -2.37 12.57
CA VAL A 246 -18.51 -2.55 11.95
C VAL A 246 -18.35 -3.60 10.86
N PHE A 247 -19.13 -4.65 10.96
CA PHE A 247 -19.32 -5.72 9.98
C PHE A 247 -20.82 -5.83 9.71
N ASP A 248 -21.19 -6.54 8.63
CA ASP A 248 -22.59 -6.69 8.22
C ASP A 248 -23.48 -7.27 9.34
N ASP A 249 -22.94 -8.24 10.09
CA ASP A 249 -23.66 -8.91 11.17
C ASP A 249 -23.21 -8.53 12.59
N ALA A 250 -22.25 -7.59 12.73
CA ALA A 250 -21.69 -7.28 14.04
C ALA A 250 -21.12 -5.87 14.17
N ILE A 251 -21.40 -5.22 15.29
CA ILE A 251 -20.82 -3.92 15.64
C ILE A 251 -20.32 -3.97 17.07
N GLY A 252 -19.07 -3.60 17.31
CA GLY A 252 -18.51 -3.75 18.65
C GLY A 252 -17.04 -3.50 18.81
N GLU A 253 -16.56 -3.68 20.04
CA GLU A 253 -15.12 -3.77 20.30
C GLU A 253 -14.57 -5.04 19.65
N GLU A 254 -13.48 -4.90 18.91
CA GLU A 254 -12.82 -5.99 18.20
C GLU A 254 -11.47 -6.26 18.86
N ASN A 255 -11.23 -7.52 19.24
CA ASN A 255 -9.93 -8.03 19.62
C ASN A 255 -9.62 -9.23 18.73
N ARG A 256 -8.75 -9.03 17.74
CA ARG A 256 -8.46 -9.99 16.69
C ARG A 256 -6.97 -10.33 16.67
N GLN A 257 -6.69 -11.62 16.56
CA GLN A 257 -5.36 -12.19 16.44
C GLN A 257 -5.26 -12.85 15.07
N SER A 258 -4.12 -12.74 14.41
CA SER A 258 -3.86 -13.33 13.09
C SER A 258 -2.54 -14.08 13.12
N ILE A 259 -2.52 -15.29 12.60
CA ILE A 259 -1.30 -16.06 12.35
C ILE A 259 -1.24 -16.44 10.88
N GLY A 260 -0.08 -16.28 10.25
CA GLY A 260 0.03 -16.56 8.82
C GLY A 260 1.45 -16.85 8.36
N THR A 261 1.51 -17.32 7.13
CA THR A 261 2.75 -17.67 6.43
C THR A 261 2.66 -17.23 4.98
N ARG A 262 3.81 -16.88 4.41
CA ARG A 262 3.94 -16.54 2.99
C ARG A 262 5.17 -17.20 2.38
N ILE A 263 5.05 -17.73 1.18
CA ILE A 263 6.15 -18.35 0.42
C ILE A 263 6.27 -17.60 -0.90
N TRP A 264 7.46 -17.09 -1.22
CA TRP A 264 7.59 -16.20 -2.37
C TRP A 264 8.96 -16.26 -3.05
N LYS A 265 8.94 -15.96 -4.36
CA LYS A 265 10.09 -15.81 -5.23
C LYS A 265 9.82 -14.73 -6.25
N ASN A 266 10.71 -13.74 -6.33
CA ASN A 266 10.56 -12.57 -7.22
C ASN A 266 11.70 -12.44 -8.26
N LYS A 267 12.56 -13.46 -8.42
CA LYS A 267 13.71 -13.44 -9.33
C LYS A 267 13.59 -14.49 -10.43
N GLY A 268 14.11 -14.15 -11.62
CA GLY A 268 14.05 -14.99 -12.80
C GLY A 268 12.65 -15.04 -13.44
N ASN A 269 12.49 -15.93 -14.40
CA ASN A 269 11.33 -15.94 -15.30
C ASN A 269 10.07 -16.44 -14.61
N TRP A 270 10.21 -17.43 -13.71
CA TRP A 270 9.13 -17.91 -12.84
C TRP A 270 9.16 -17.20 -11.50
N LYS A 271 8.11 -16.42 -11.21
CA LYS A 271 7.88 -15.74 -9.93
C LYS A 271 6.58 -16.24 -9.32
N TYR A 272 6.52 -16.28 -7.99
CA TYR A 272 5.33 -16.69 -7.25
C TYR A 272 5.26 -16.03 -5.87
N ASP A 273 4.05 -15.96 -5.34
CA ASP A 273 3.72 -15.46 -4.01
C ASP A 273 2.46 -16.19 -3.52
N PHE A 274 2.62 -17.03 -2.50
CA PHE A 274 1.52 -17.76 -1.87
C PHE A 274 1.44 -17.33 -0.42
N GLU A 275 0.30 -16.83 0.03
CA GLU A 275 0.10 -16.36 1.39
C GLU A 275 -1.21 -16.89 1.96
N GLY A 276 -1.16 -17.34 3.21
CA GLY A 276 -2.33 -17.85 3.92
C GLY A 276 -2.28 -17.48 5.38
N LEU A 277 -3.43 -17.09 5.94
CA LEU A 277 -3.54 -16.77 7.35
C LEU A 277 -4.92 -17.10 7.94
N TYR A 278 -4.94 -17.27 9.25
CA TYR A 278 -6.12 -17.50 10.05
C TYR A 278 -6.24 -16.43 11.14
N GLN A 279 -7.46 -15.98 11.38
CA GLN A 279 -7.82 -14.97 12.35
C GLN A 279 -8.78 -15.52 13.39
N PHE A 280 -8.51 -15.21 14.66
CA PHE A 280 -9.30 -15.64 15.81
C PHE A 280 -9.39 -14.51 16.84
N GLY A 281 -10.31 -14.64 17.80
CA GLY A 281 -10.54 -13.61 18.83
C GLY A 281 -12.03 -13.33 19.01
N THR A 282 -12.38 -12.09 19.30
CA THR A 282 -13.75 -11.69 19.63
C THR A 282 -14.14 -10.37 19.00
N LEU A 283 -15.40 -10.24 18.60
CA LEU A 283 -16.06 -8.96 18.37
C LEU A 283 -17.30 -8.89 19.25
N ASN A 284 -17.27 -8.05 20.28
CA ASN A 284 -18.22 -8.11 21.40
C ASN A 284 -18.42 -9.56 21.90
N GLN A 285 -19.62 -10.12 21.69
CA GLN A 285 -20.03 -11.45 22.14
C GLN A 285 -19.78 -12.55 21.08
N LYS A 286 -19.45 -12.17 19.84
CA LYS A 286 -19.17 -13.10 18.74
C LYS A 286 -17.71 -13.56 18.76
N THR A 287 -17.49 -14.84 18.47
CA THR A 287 -16.17 -15.44 18.31
C THR A 287 -15.69 -15.32 16.86
N ILE A 288 -14.52 -14.72 16.66
CA ILE A 288 -13.92 -14.57 15.33
C ILE A 288 -13.30 -15.91 14.90
N SER A 289 -13.58 -16.32 13.66
CA SER A 289 -12.90 -17.43 12.98
C SER A 289 -12.89 -17.17 11.48
N ALA A 290 -11.91 -16.40 11.01
CA ALA A 290 -11.81 -15.96 9.63
C ALA A 290 -10.46 -16.35 9.00
N TRP A 291 -10.35 -16.36 7.68
CA TRP A 291 -9.13 -16.76 6.98
C TRP A 291 -9.08 -16.21 5.56
N THR A 292 -7.88 -16.23 4.99
CA THR A 292 -7.69 -15.99 3.56
C THR A 292 -6.57 -16.88 3.03
N LEU A 293 -6.69 -17.28 1.77
CA LEU A 293 -5.61 -17.84 0.97
C LEU A 293 -5.48 -17.00 -0.29
N SER A 294 -4.25 -16.62 -0.64
CA SER A 294 -3.93 -15.92 -1.87
C SER A 294 -2.81 -16.60 -2.61
N SER A 295 -2.95 -16.65 -3.92
CA SER A 295 -2.01 -17.26 -4.84
C SER A 295 -1.71 -16.29 -5.96
N PHE A 296 -0.43 -16.07 -6.21
CA PHE A 296 0.07 -15.37 -7.38
C PHE A 296 1.21 -16.15 -8.01
N ALA A 297 1.15 -16.36 -9.32
CA ALA A 297 2.25 -16.90 -10.09
C ALA A 297 2.32 -16.22 -11.46
N CYS A 298 3.53 -15.96 -11.95
CA CYS A 298 3.73 -15.45 -13.29
C CYS A 298 4.96 -16.05 -13.98
N TYR A 299 4.95 -15.96 -15.31
CA TYR A 299 6.05 -16.35 -16.17
C TYR A 299 6.39 -15.26 -17.19
N THR A 300 7.66 -14.84 -17.22
CA THR A 300 8.19 -13.90 -18.21
C THR A 300 8.82 -14.63 -19.40
N PHE A 301 8.34 -14.35 -20.61
CA PHE A 301 8.89 -14.87 -21.86
C PHE A 301 9.98 -13.94 -22.43
N GLU A 302 11.19 -14.02 -21.90
CA GLU A 302 12.31 -13.12 -22.26
C GLU A 302 12.75 -13.15 -23.74
N ASN A 303 12.41 -14.22 -24.47
CA ASN A 303 12.79 -14.41 -25.88
C ASN A 303 11.67 -14.03 -26.86
N ILE A 304 10.57 -13.47 -26.38
CA ILE A 304 9.47 -12.97 -27.20
C ILE A 304 9.52 -11.45 -27.18
N LYS A 305 9.22 -10.80 -28.33
CA LYS A 305 9.21 -9.34 -28.44
C LYS A 305 8.36 -8.72 -27.31
N PHE A 306 8.94 -7.74 -26.63
CA PHE A 306 8.37 -7.05 -25.46
C PHE A 306 8.30 -7.85 -24.16
N ASN A 307 8.97 -9.01 -24.08
CA ASN A 307 9.11 -9.81 -22.88
C ASN A 307 7.78 -10.00 -22.12
N PRO A 308 6.72 -10.55 -22.76
CA PRO A 308 5.42 -10.65 -22.12
C PRO A 308 5.53 -11.46 -20.82
N GLU A 309 4.94 -10.95 -19.75
CA GLU A 309 4.80 -11.63 -18.47
C GLU A 309 3.33 -11.96 -18.27
N ILE A 310 3.01 -13.26 -18.26
CA ILE A 310 1.65 -13.75 -18.03
C ILE A 310 1.54 -14.18 -16.58
N GLY A 311 0.53 -13.66 -15.89
CA GLY A 311 0.29 -13.93 -14.48
C GLY A 311 -1.14 -14.39 -14.21
N LEU A 312 -1.30 -15.07 -13.08
CA LEU A 312 -2.59 -15.37 -12.48
C LEU A 312 -2.50 -15.07 -10.99
N LYS A 313 -3.39 -14.21 -10.52
CA LYS A 313 -3.68 -13.98 -9.12
C LYS A 313 -5.07 -14.54 -8.81
N THR A 314 -5.21 -15.19 -7.66
CA THR A 314 -6.50 -15.67 -7.17
C THR A 314 -6.51 -15.63 -5.65
N GLU A 315 -7.67 -15.33 -5.10
CA GLU A 315 -7.84 -15.24 -3.66
C GLU A 315 -9.17 -15.85 -3.25
N ILE A 316 -9.17 -16.43 -2.06
CA ILE A 316 -10.39 -16.81 -1.35
C ILE A 316 -10.30 -16.23 0.04
N ILE A 317 -11.34 -15.48 0.41
CA ILE A 317 -11.36 -14.62 1.58
C ILE A 317 -12.68 -14.87 2.28
N SER A 318 -12.62 -15.37 3.51
CA SER A 318 -13.81 -15.82 4.21
C SER A 318 -14.81 -14.67 4.46
N GLY A 319 -16.08 -14.98 4.27
CA GLY A 319 -17.22 -14.19 4.74
C GLY A 319 -18.01 -14.95 5.80
N ASP A 320 -18.89 -14.23 6.49
CA ASP A 320 -19.77 -14.80 7.51
C ASP A 320 -20.82 -15.73 6.89
N LYS A 321 -20.95 -16.94 7.43
CA LYS A 321 -21.80 -17.99 6.86
C LYS A 321 -23.24 -17.92 7.33
N HIS A 322 -23.46 -17.40 8.54
CA HIS A 322 -24.76 -17.35 9.19
C HIS A 322 -24.88 -16.06 9.97
N SER A 323 -25.85 -15.22 9.58
CA SER A 323 -26.20 -14.05 10.37
C SER A 323 -26.84 -14.45 11.70
N ASP A 324 -26.72 -13.59 12.71
CA ASP A 324 -27.32 -13.69 14.04
C ASP A 324 -26.89 -14.93 14.86
N ASP A 325 -25.75 -15.55 14.53
CA ASP A 325 -25.11 -16.59 15.35
C ASP A 325 -24.05 -15.99 16.32
N ASN A 326 -23.32 -16.84 17.05
CA ASN A 326 -22.25 -16.41 17.95
C ASN A 326 -20.86 -16.36 17.30
N HIS A 327 -20.78 -16.38 15.97
CA HIS A 327 -19.54 -16.36 15.21
C HIS A 327 -19.44 -15.12 14.32
N LEU A 328 -18.21 -14.81 13.93
CA LEU A 328 -17.90 -13.86 12.86
C LEU A 328 -16.78 -14.46 12.02
N GLN A 329 -17.09 -14.86 10.78
CA GLN A 329 -16.11 -15.43 9.86
C GLN A 329 -15.65 -14.46 8.78
N THR A 330 -16.13 -13.21 8.79
CA THR A 330 -15.62 -12.16 7.91
C THR A 330 -14.16 -11.87 8.20
N PHE A 331 -13.33 -12.02 7.17
CA PHE A 331 -11.93 -11.65 7.20
C PHE A 331 -11.75 -10.13 7.37
N ASN A 332 -10.70 -9.72 8.07
CA ASN A 332 -10.32 -8.33 8.22
C ASN A 332 -8.88 -8.14 7.70
N PRO A 333 -8.64 -7.37 6.63
CA PRO A 333 -7.32 -7.17 6.05
C PRO A 333 -6.41 -6.24 6.86
N LEU A 334 -6.86 -5.78 8.03
CA LEU A 334 -6.10 -4.93 8.95
C LEU A 334 -5.82 -3.53 8.36
N TYR A 335 -4.65 -3.35 7.74
CA TYR A 335 -4.19 -2.09 7.16
C TYR A 335 -3.64 -2.32 5.73
N PRO A 336 -4.51 -2.70 4.77
CA PRO A 336 -4.09 -3.01 3.41
C PRO A 336 -3.66 -1.77 2.63
N ARG A 337 -3.05 -1.97 1.45
CA ARG A 337 -2.55 -0.93 0.52
C ARG A 337 -3.60 0.06 -0.03
N GLY A 338 -4.89 -0.13 0.23
CA GLY A 338 -5.95 0.67 -0.37
C GLY A 338 -6.21 0.23 -1.81
N ALA A 339 -5.28 0.51 -2.73
CA ALA A 339 -5.32 0.08 -4.14
C ALA A 339 -5.07 -1.44 -4.30
N TYR A 340 -6.04 -2.24 -3.87
CA TYR A 340 -5.87 -3.70 -3.75
C TYR A 340 -6.06 -4.42 -5.09
N PHE A 341 -7.14 -4.08 -5.79
CA PHE A 341 -7.55 -4.63 -7.09
C PHE A 341 -7.55 -3.57 -8.19
N GLY A 342 -6.81 -2.47 -8.00
CA GLY A 342 -6.82 -1.29 -8.87
C GLY A 342 -6.73 0.00 -8.07
N LEU A 343 -6.40 1.12 -8.71
CA LEU A 343 -6.11 2.39 -8.05
C LEU A 343 -7.32 2.98 -7.32
N VAL A 344 -8.50 2.94 -7.95
CA VAL A 344 -9.75 3.46 -7.35
C VAL A 344 -10.25 2.61 -6.18
N ALA A 345 -9.90 1.32 -6.18
CA ALA A 345 -10.12 0.42 -5.07
C ALA A 345 -11.59 0.27 -4.62
N LEU A 346 -12.48 -0.04 -5.57
CA LEU A 346 -13.91 -0.20 -5.34
C LEU A 346 -14.26 -1.30 -4.32
N ILE A 347 -13.52 -2.42 -4.37
CA ILE A 347 -13.79 -3.62 -3.59
C ILE A 347 -12.64 -3.90 -2.63
N GLY A 348 -12.97 -4.21 -1.38
CA GLY A 348 -12.06 -4.64 -0.34
C GLY A 348 -11.93 -6.15 -0.26
N PRO A 349 -10.80 -6.66 0.26
CA PRO A 349 -10.55 -8.08 0.41
C PRO A 349 -11.28 -8.64 1.64
N SER A 350 -12.60 -8.81 1.57
CA SER A 350 -13.43 -9.43 2.63
C SER A 350 -14.67 -10.07 2.00
N ASN A 351 -15.04 -11.28 2.43
CA ASN A 351 -16.12 -12.06 1.83
C ASN A 351 -15.99 -12.18 0.29
N LEU A 352 -14.82 -12.58 -0.20
CA LEU A 352 -14.46 -12.47 -1.62
C LEU A 352 -13.83 -13.76 -2.15
N ILE A 353 -14.18 -14.10 -3.40
CA ILE A 353 -13.43 -15.01 -4.26
C ILE A 353 -13.13 -14.25 -5.54
N ASP A 354 -11.89 -14.31 -6.01
CA ASP A 354 -11.51 -13.69 -7.28
C ASP A 354 -10.65 -14.58 -8.18
N ILE A 355 -10.76 -14.29 -9.48
CA ILE A 355 -9.86 -14.79 -10.52
C ILE A 355 -9.34 -13.61 -11.32
N HIS A 356 -8.03 -13.40 -11.27
CA HIS A 356 -7.37 -12.19 -11.76
C HIS A 356 -6.17 -12.56 -12.65
N PRO A 357 -6.40 -13.01 -13.89
CA PRO A 357 -5.35 -13.09 -14.91
C PRO A 357 -4.77 -11.71 -15.25
N SER A 358 -3.47 -11.69 -15.55
CA SER A 358 -2.74 -10.48 -15.92
C SER A 358 -1.79 -10.74 -17.07
N ILE A 359 -1.53 -9.73 -17.90
CA ILE A 359 -0.45 -9.74 -18.89
C ILE A 359 0.27 -8.40 -18.91
N ASN A 360 1.59 -8.43 -18.80
CA ASN A 360 2.45 -7.24 -18.82
C ASN A 360 3.44 -7.31 -19.98
N PHE A 361 3.76 -6.17 -20.58
CA PHE A 361 4.70 -6.00 -21.69
C PHE A 361 5.73 -4.94 -21.35
N THR A 362 7.00 -5.26 -21.56
CA THR A 362 8.11 -4.29 -21.54
C THR A 362 8.31 -3.78 -22.96
N LEU A 363 7.62 -2.69 -23.32
CA LEU A 363 7.70 -2.13 -24.68
C LEU A 363 9.08 -1.52 -24.97
N THR A 364 9.66 -0.85 -23.96
CA THR A 364 11.04 -0.35 -23.94
C THR A 364 11.56 -0.37 -22.49
N GLU A 365 12.82 -0.02 -22.25
CA GLU A 365 13.36 0.17 -20.89
C GLU A 365 12.64 1.25 -20.06
N LYS A 366 11.87 2.13 -20.72
CA LYS A 366 11.15 3.25 -20.09
C LYS A 366 9.64 3.11 -20.15
N LEU A 367 9.11 2.17 -20.92
CA LEU A 367 7.68 2.08 -21.22
C LEU A 367 7.17 0.67 -20.99
N GLY A 368 6.26 0.52 -20.03
CA GLY A 368 5.54 -0.70 -19.72
C GLY A 368 4.06 -0.56 -20.04
N LEU A 369 3.43 -1.66 -20.46
CA LEU A 369 2.00 -1.75 -20.70
C LEU A 369 1.49 -3.02 -20.01
N GLY A 370 0.46 -2.90 -19.19
CA GLY A 370 -0.17 -4.04 -18.53
C GLY A 370 -1.68 -4.06 -18.71
N PHE A 371 -2.24 -5.26 -18.60
CA PHE A 371 -3.67 -5.51 -18.56
C PHE A 371 -3.97 -6.52 -17.46
N ASP A 372 -4.99 -6.24 -16.68
CA ASP A 372 -5.51 -7.11 -15.64
C ASP A 372 -7.01 -7.32 -15.87
N TYR A 373 -7.49 -8.55 -15.74
CA TYR A 373 -8.92 -8.84 -15.80
C TYR A 373 -9.33 -9.59 -14.54
N ASP A 374 -10.09 -8.96 -13.67
CA ASP A 374 -10.52 -9.50 -12.38
C ASP A 374 -12.00 -9.87 -12.40
N ILE A 375 -12.38 -10.97 -11.74
CA ILE A 375 -13.75 -11.48 -11.71
C ILE A 375 -14.09 -11.80 -10.27
N PHE A 376 -15.14 -11.17 -9.74
CA PHE A 376 -15.42 -11.13 -8.32
C PHE A 376 -16.72 -11.86 -7.96
N TRP A 377 -16.64 -12.67 -6.92
CA TRP A 377 -17.79 -13.33 -6.29
C TRP A 377 -17.75 -13.13 -4.78
N ARG A 378 -18.92 -13.04 -4.16
CA ARG A 378 -19.02 -13.16 -2.71
C ARG A 378 -18.65 -14.59 -2.28
N GLN A 379 -17.84 -14.74 -1.24
CA GLN A 379 -17.47 -16.06 -0.72
C GLN A 379 -18.65 -16.71 0.02
N SER A 380 -19.41 -15.90 0.75
CA SER A 380 -20.66 -16.24 1.45
C SER A 380 -21.77 -15.31 0.99
N LEU A 381 -22.99 -15.85 0.83
CA LEU A 381 -24.18 -15.06 0.49
C LEU A 381 -24.76 -14.31 1.70
N SER A 382 -24.47 -14.80 2.91
CA SER A 382 -24.98 -14.25 4.17
C SER A 382 -24.15 -13.11 4.74
N ASP A 383 -23.18 -12.60 3.99
CA ASP A 383 -22.30 -11.50 4.37
C ASP A 383 -22.21 -10.48 3.23
N GLY A 384 -21.86 -9.26 3.60
CA GLY A 384 -21.86 -8.11 2.72
C GLY A 384 -20.65 -8.00 1.80
N LEU A 385 -20.68 -6.94 0.99
CA LEU A 385 -19.55 -6.46 0.22
C LEU A 385 -18.92 -5.29 0.97
N TYR A 386 -17.59 -5.27 1.06
CA TYR A 386 -16.83 -4.28 1.82
C TYR A 386 -15.88 -3.50 0.93
N ALA A 387 -15.59 -2.26 1.31
CA ALA A 387 -14.50 -1.47 0.76
C ALA A 387 -13.15 -1.84 1.43
N PRO A 388 -11.99 -1.45 0.86
CA PRO A 388 -10.67 -1.79 1.41
C PRO A 388 -10.41 -1.35 2.86
N ASN A 389 -11.14 -0.36 3.34
CA ASN A 389 -11.07 0.16 4.72
C ASN A 389 -12.02 -0.56 5.70
N MET A 390 -12.67 -1.65 5.28
CA MET A 390 -13.72 -2.38 6.02
C MET A 390 -15.05 -1.64 6.15
N GLN A 391 -15.29 -0.57 5.38
CA GLN A 391 -16.64 -0.02 5.28
C GLN A 391 -17.54 -1.02 4.57
N LEU A 392 -18.70 -1.33 5.15
CA LEU A 392 -19.75 -2.08 4.49
C LEU A 392 -20.34 -1.24 3.35
N LEU A 393 -20.26 -1.74 2.12
CA LEU A 393 -20.84 -1.10 0.94
C LEU A 393 -22.29 -1.53 0.74
N TYR A 394 -22.52 -2.84 0.76
CA TYR A 394 -23.84 -3.45 0.63
C TYR A 394 -23.94 -4.63 1.59
N SER A 395 -25.08 -4.75 2.27
CA SER A 395 -25.38 -5.90 3.11
C SER A 395 -25.62 -7.15 2.27
N GLY A 396 -25.30 -8.32 2.83
CA GLY A 396 -25.68 -9.62 2.29
C GLY A 396 -27.06 -10.10 2.75
N LYS A 397 -27.72 -9.38 3.67
CA LYS A 397 -29.05 -9.74 4.16
C LYS A 397 -30.09 -9.61 3.07
N ASP A 398 -30.98 -10.60 2.98
CA ASP A 398 -32.06 -10.68 1.99
C ASP A 398 -31.60 -10.66 0.52
N THR A 399 -30.39 -11.19 0.26
CA THR A 399 -29.82 -11.29 -1.08
C THR A 399 -29.62 -12.75 -1.49
N THR A 400 -29.62 -13.01 -2.80
CA THR A 400 -29.44 -14.35 -3.35
C THR A 400 -28.26 -14.45 -4.31
N GLU A 401 -27.76 -13.32 -4.78
CA GLU A 401 -26.79 -13.31 -5.89
C GLU A 401 -25.34 -13.32 -5.43
N ARG A 402 -24.51 -14.19 -6.02
CA ARG A 402 -23.10 -14.32 -5.66
C ARG A 402 -22.19 -13.39 -6.46
N PHE A 403 -22.49 -13.22 -7.74
CA PHE A 403 -21.59 -12.60 -8.70
C PHE A 403 -21.60 -11.07 -8.56
N ILE A 404 -20.47 -10.50 -8.16
CA ILE A 404 -20.32 -9.07 -7.93
C ILE A 404 -20.10 -8.34 -9.25
N GLY A 405 -19.25 -8.89 -10.13
CA GLY A 405 -18.93 -8.30 -11.43
C GLY A 405 -17.55 -8.69 -11.94
N SER A 406 -17.12 -8.07 -13.03
CA SER A 406 -15.77 -8.22 -13.56
C SER A 406 -15.16 -6.86 -13.91
N GLN A 407 -13.85 -6.79 -13.90
CA GLN A 407 -13.11 -5.55 -14.07
C GLN A 407 -11.93 -5.74 -15.02
N LEU A 408 -11.85 -4.91 -16.07
CA LEU A 408 -10.69 -4.81 -16.94
C LEU A 408 -9.91 -3.55 -16.58
N ILE A 409 -8.63 -3.70 -16.20
CA ILE A 409 -7.70 -2.59 -16.03
C ILE A 409 -6.65 -2.63 -17.14
N ALA A 410 -6.27 -1.45 -17.62
CA ALA A 410 -5.08 -1.24 -18.42
C ALA A 410 -4.18 -0.19 -17.76
N ASN A 411 -2.88 -0.46 -17.64
CA ASN A 411 -1.88 0.47 -17.11
C ASN A 411 -0.78 0.75 -18.13
N LEU A 412 -0.44 2.02 -18.33
CA LEU A 412 0.69 2.48 -19.13
C LEU A 412 1.66 3.23 -18.24
N ASP A 413 2.85 2.66 -18.04
CA ASP A 413 3.89 3.20 -17.18
C ASP A 413 5.04 3.76 -18.00
N TYR A 414 5.33 5.05 -17.82
CA TYR A 414 6.42 5.76 -18.49
C TYR A 414 7.41 6.36 -17.49
N THR A 415 8.64 5.82 -17.47
CA THR A 415 9.75 6.34 -16.67
C THR A 415 10.57 7.30 -17.52
N ALA A 416 10.28 8.60 -17.41
CA ALA A 416 10.98 9.63 -18.19
C ALA A 416 12.48 9.66 -17.85
N ASN A 417 12.79 9.69 -16.55
CA ASN A 417 14.14 9.61 -15.98
C ASN A 417 14.08 9.07 -14.53
N ALA A 418 15.20 9.11 -13.80
CA ALA A 418 15.29 8.59 -12.44
C ALA A 418 14.39 9.34 -11.42
N PHE A 419 14.01 10.57 -11.72
CA PHE A 419 13.25 11.45 -10.82
C PHE A 419 11.77 11.53 -11.19
N LEU A 420 11.43 11.38 -12.47
CA LEU A 420 10.08 11.64 -12.99
C LEU A 420 9.50 10.41 -13.70
N SER A 421 8.32 10.00 -13.26
CA SER A 421 7.51 8.96 -13.90
C SER A 421 6.07 9.41 -14.12
N PHE A 422 5.41 8.76 -15.07
CA PHE A 422 3.99 8.93 -15.37
C PHE A 422 3.33 7.56 -15.44
N THR A 423 2.12 7.45 -14.91
CA THR A 423 1.28 6.25 -15.01
C THR A 423 -0.11 6.68 -15.44
N LEU A 424 -0.62 6.09 -16.52
CA LEU A 424 -2.03 6.16 -16.89
C LEU A 424 -2.68 4.82 -16.57
N GLU A 425 -3.68 4.81 -15.70
CA GLU A 425 -4.47 3.63 -15.40
C GLU A 425 -5.93 3.88 -15.83
N THR A 426 -6.54 2.92 -16.52
CA THR A 426 -7.96 2.97 -16.86
C THR A 426 -8.63 1.67 -16.45
N GLY A 427 -9.80 1.74 -15.84
CA GLY A 427 -10.57 0.57 -15.45
C GLY A 427 -12.01 0.65 -15.93
N TRP A 428 -12.52 -0.47 -16.43
CA TRP A 428 -13.94 -0.70 -16.71
C TRP A 428 -14.43 -1.84 -15.83
N PHE A 429 -15.53 -1.63 -15.10
CA PHE A 429 -16.16 -2.63 -14.25
C PHE A 429 -17.58 -2.91 -14.77
N ASP A 430 -17.83 -4.16 -15.16
CA ASP A 430 -19.16 -4.67 -15.52
C ASP A 430 -19.88 -5.17 -14.26
N ALA A 431 -21.00 -4.53 -13.93
CA ALA A 431 -21.74 -4.82 -12.71
C ALA A 431 -22.48 -6.16 -12.80
N GLY A 432 -22.17 -7.07 -11.88
CA GLY A 432 -22.79 -8.40 -11.78
C GLY A 432 -24.19 -8.39 -11.18
N ALA A 433 -24.76 -9.59 -11.07
CA ALA A 433 -26.12 -9.79 -10.58
C ALA A 433 -26.32 -9.28 -9.14
N PHE A 434 -25.31 -9.42 -8.28
CA PHE A 434 -25.39 -8.93 -6.90
C PHE A 434 -25.56 -7.41 -6.83
N LEU A 435 -24.74 -6.65 -7.58
CA LEU A 435 -24.83 -5.19 -7.57
C LEU A 435 -26.16 -4.68 -8.18
N LYS A 436 -26.73 -5.43 -9.11
CA LYS A 436 -28.07 -5.17 -9.68
C LYS A 436 -29.21 -5.55 -8.74
N GLU A 437 -28.98 -6.47 -7.80
CA GLU A 437 -29.94 -6.87 -6.75
C GLU A 437 -29.99 -5.83 -5.62
N VAL A 438 -28.83 -5.28 -5.22
CA VAL A 438 -28.71 -4.41 -4.02
C VAL A 438 -28.66 -2.91 -4.31
N GLY A 439 -28.55 -2.50 -5.58
CA GLY A 439 -28.41 -1.11 -5.98
C GLY A 439 -28.74 -0.90 -7.46
N THR A 440 -28.26 0.21 -8.01
CA THR A 440 -28.52 0.57 -9.42
C THR A 440 -27.80 -0.39 -10.39
N GLY A 441 -26.63 -0.91 -9.99
CA GLY A 441 -25.90 -1.93 -10.74
C GLY A 441 -25.46 -1.47 -12.13
N LYS A 442 -25.02 -0.21 -12.28
CA LYS A 442 -24.43 0.29 -13.51
C LYS A 442 -22.96 -0.08 -13.61
N ASP A 443 -22.49 -0.18 -14.85
CA ASP A 443 -21.06 -0.33 -15.15
C ASP A 443 -20.30 0.91 -14.70
N TYR A 444 -19.15 0.71 -14.07
CA TYR A 444 -18.30 1.78 -13.58
C TYR A 444 -17.09 1.95 -14.48
N PHE A 445 -16.71 3.20 -14.74
CA PHE A 445 -15.48 3.50 -15.47
C PHE A 445 -14.62 4.47 -14.67
N TYR A 446 -13.30 4.28 -14.73
CA TYR A 446 -12.37 5.31 -14.30
C TYR A 446 -11.14 5.43 -15.19
N ALA A 447 -10.55 6.61 -15.18
CA ALA A 447 -9.23 6.89 -15.70
C ALA A 447 -8.45 7.75 -14.72
N ALA A 448 -7.19 7.40 -14.47
CA ALA A 448 -6.31 8.13 -13.58
C ALA A 448 -4.95 8.36 -14.23
N LEU A 449 -4.55 9.62 -14.32
CA LEU A 449 -3.22 10.02 -14.76
C LEU A 449 -2.41 10.50 -13.56
N THR A 450 -1.36 9.74 -13.23
CA THR A 450 -0.42 10.06 -12.16
C THR A 450 0.90 10.56 -12.74
N ALA A 451 1.38 11.69 -12.24
CA ALA A 451 2.77 12.15 -12.42
C ALA A 451 3.46 12.14 -11.05
N GLN A 452 4.62 11.49 -10.96
CA GLN A 452 5.38 11.39 -9.72
C GLN A 452 6.80 11.88 -9.91
N PHE A 453 7.18 12.86 -9.12
CA PHE A 453 8.54 13.39 -9.03
C PHE A 453 9.13 13.04 -7.67
N LYS A 454 10.31 12.42 -7.64
CA LYS A 454 11.06 12.10 -6.42
C LYS A 454 12.45 12.69 -6.54
N PHE A 455 13.00 13.18 -5.43
CA PHE A 455 14.34 13.74 -5.40
C PHE A 455 15.08 13.34 -4.14
#